data_AF-A0A7M1XL65-F1
#
_entry.id   AF-A0A7M1XL65-F1
#
_cell.length_a   1.000
_cell.length_b   1.000
_cell.length_c   1.000
_cell.angle_alpha   90.00
_cell.angle_beta   90.00
_cell.angle_gamma   90.00
#
_symmetry.space_group_name_H-M   'P 1'
#
loop_
_entity.id
_entity.type
_entity.pdbx_description
1 polymer ?
#
loop_
_entity_poly.entity_id
_entity_poly.type
_entity_poly.pdbx_seq_one_letter_code
_entity_poly.pdbx_strand_id
1 'polypeptide(L)'
;MINAFSSNTDPGAIAHAFACGVLLGFMPKGNLLWVLLFVFIFFMRIQRATFSLTVIVAALFAPLLDDVFNSVGYWILVKESLIPVYTKLLDIPFVAFTKFNNTVVMGSLIIGLACYIPAYVFGRLGIWLWRKYFADAVRRSRIVKLTKQIPLIQKLSSLASKI
;
A
#
# COMPACT_ATOMS: atom_id res chain seq x y z
N MET A 1 -20.37 1.71 -8.00
CA MET A 1 -18.97 2.14 -7.78
C MET A 1 -18.78 3.21 -6.69
N ILE A 2 -19.82 3.98 -6.30
CA ILE A 2 -19.73 4.99 -5.20
C ILE A 2 -19.68 4.34 -3.80
N ASN A 3 -20.11 3.08 -3.66
CA ASN A 3 -20.01 2.33 -2.41
C ASN A 3 -18.58 1.88 -2.06
N ALA A 4 -17.57 2.12 -2.91
CA ALA A 4 -16.17 1.88 -2.54
C ALA A 4 -15.72 2.80 -1.40
N PHE A 5 -16.34 3.98 -1.25
CA PHE A 5 -16.15 4.88 -0.10
C PHE A 5 -17.21 4.63 0.99
N SER A 6 -17.70 3.40 1.15
CA SER A 6 -18.73 3.15 2.16
C SER A 6 -18.16 3.38 3.56
N SER A 7 -18.92 4.15 4.34
CA SER A 7 -18.76 4.42 5.77
C SER A 7 -18.74 3.18 6.66
N ASN A 8 -18.81 1.98 6.07
CA ASN A 8 -18.85 0.67 6.74
C ASN A 8 -17.65 -0.22 6.39
N THR A 9 -16.60 0.34 5.78
CA THR A 9 -15.36 -0.41 5.59
C THR A 9 -14.70 -0.66 6.94
N ASP A 10 -14.36 -1.91 7.22
CA ASP A 10 -13.69 -2.33 8.44
C ASP A 10 -12.39 -1.51 8.65
N PRO A 11 -12.19 -0.88 9.82
CA PRO A 11 -10.96 -0.14 10.12
C PRO A 11 -9.69 -0.99 9.98
N GLY A 12 -9.79 -2.30 10.24
CA GLY A 12 -8.70 -3.24 10.03
C GLY A 12 -8.32 -3.35 8.55
N ALA A 13 -9.30 -3.52 7.65
CA ALA A 13 -9.06 -3.60 6.21
C ALA A 13 -8.42 -2.33 5.61
N ILE A 14 -8.77 -1.15 6.13
CA ILE A 14 -8.15 0.12 5.73
C ILE A 14 -6.70 0.20 6.25
N ALA A 15 -6.45 -0.23 7.49
CA ALA A 15 -5.10 -0.22 8.05
C ALA A 15 -4.17 -1.24 7.36
N HIS A 16 -4.67 -2.43 6.98
CA HIS A 16 -3.91 -3.37 6.15
C HIS A 16 -3.60 -2.76 4.77
N ALA A 17 -4.58 -2.09 4.16
CA ALA A 17 -4.36 -1.39 2.90
C ALA A 17 -3.26 -0.32 2.99
N PHE A 18 -3.25 0.44 4.09
CA PHE A 18 -2.21 1.43 4.35
C PHE A 18 -0.83 0.78 4.50
N ALA A 19 -0.71 -0.26 5.34
CA ALA A 19 0.56 -0.95 5.57
C ALA A 19 1.10 -1.64 4.31
N CYS A 20 0.24 -2.36 3.57
CA CYS A 20 0.60 -2.96 2.29
C CYS A 20 0.99 -1.91 1.24
N GLY A 21 0.33 -0.75 1.25
CA GLY A 21 0.63 0.34 0.33
C GLY A 21 1.97 1.00 0.61
N VAL A 22 2.34 1.16 1.89
CA VAL A 22 3.70 1.60 2.29
C VAL A 22 4.75 0.60 1.81
N LEU A 23 4.54 -0.70 2.07
CA LEU A 23 5.47 -1.76 1.67
C LEU A 23 5.70 -1.76 0.15
N LEU A 24 4.62 -1.71 -0.65
CA LEU A 24 4.74 -1.70 -2.10
C LEU A 24 5.25 -0.36 -2.65
N GLY A 25 4.91 0.77 -2.02
CA GLY A 25 5.31 2.10 -2.45
C GLY A 25 6.81 2.37 -2.25
N PHE A 26 7.42 1.81 -1.21
CA PHE A 26 8.87 1.92 -0.99
C PHE A 26 9.70 1.12 -1.98
N MET A 27 9.14 0.06 -2.55
CA MET A 27 9.89 -0.79 -3.45
C MET A 27 10.08 -0.14 -4.83
N PRO A 28 11.31 -0.12 -5.39
CA PRO A 28 11.57 0.39 -6.72
C PRO A 28 10.73 -0.30 -7.78
N LYS A 29 10.26 0.47 -8.78
CA LYS A 29 9.51 -0.07 -9.92
C LYS A 29 10.47 -0.75 -10.91
N GLY A 30 9.95 -1.65 -11.76
CA GLY A 30 10.74 -2.27 -12.83
C GLY A 30 11.57 -3.49 -12.40
N ASN A 31 11.13 -4.18 -11.34
CA ASN A 31 11.59 -5.51 -10.98
C ASN A 31 10.39 -6.46 -10.82
N LEU A 32 10.63 -7.77 -10.97
CA LEU A 32 9.59 -8.78 -10.87
C LEU A 32 9.04 -8.90 -9.44
N LEU A 33 9.85 -8.56 -8.43
CA LEU A 33 9.44 -8.59 -7.02
C LEU A 33 8.30 -7.61 -6.76
N TRP A 34 8.38 -6.42 -7.36
CA TRP A 34 7.34 -5.40 -7.31
C TRP A 34 6.04 -5.88 -7.92
N VAL A 35 6.10 -6.49 -9.10
CA VAL A 35 4.93 -7.05 -9.76
C VAL A 35 4.32 -8.17 -8.91
N LEU A 36 5.16 -9.06 -8.37
CA LEU A 36 4.71 -10.18 -7.56
C LEU A 36 4.01 -9.71 -6.27
N LEU A 37 4.59 -8.74 -5.55
CA LEU A 37 3.96 -8.16 -4.37
C LEU A 37 2.69 -7.40 -4.72
N PHE A 38 2.66 -6.65 -5.82
CA PHE A 38 1.44 -5.97 -6.28
C PHE A 38 0.32 -6.98 -6.54
N VAL A 39 0.60 -8.04 -7.30
CA VAL A 39 -0.37 -9.10 -7.61
C VAL A 39 -0.83 -9.80 -6.33
N PHE A 40 0.10 -10.17 -5.45
CA PHE A 40 -0.22 -10.81 -4.17
C PHE A 40 -1.15 -9.93 -3.31
N ILE A 41 -0.81 -8.65 -3.14
CA ILE A 41 -1.62 -7.70 -2.37
C ILE A 41 -2.97 -7.44 -3.04
N PHE A 42 -3.04 -7.46 -4.37
CA PHE A 42 -4.28 -7.25 -5.11
C PHE A 42 -5.34 -8.32 -4.82
N PHE A 43 -4.92 -9.55 -4.51
CA PHE A 43 -5.82 -10.63 -4.09
C PHE A 43 -6.25 -10.54 -2.62
N MET A 44 -5.59 -9.72 -1.81
CA MET A 44 -6.01 -9.53 -0.41
C MET A 44 -7.33 -8.76 -0.33
N ARG A 45 -8.17 -9.12 0.64
CA ARG A 45 -9.44 -8.41 0.93
C ARG A 45 -9.17 -7.12 1.71
N ILE A 46 -8.58 -6.13 1.03
CA ILE A 46 -8.21 -4.82 1.58
C ILE A 46 -8.91 -3.67 0.85
N GLN A 47 -8.91 -2.48 1.45
CA GLN A 47 -9.51 -1.29 0.83
C GLN A 47 -8.63 -0.74 -0.30
N ARG A 48 -9.05 -0.95 -1.55
CA ARG A 48 -8.27 -0.61 -2.76
C ARG A 48 -7.97 0.88 -2.88
N ALA A 49 -8.91 1.75 -2.51
CA ALA A 49 -8.72 3.20 -2.60
C ALA A 49 -7.60 3.68 -1.66
N THR A 50 -7.59 3.23 -0.41
CA THR A 50 -6.55 3.54 0.56
C THR A 50 -5.21 2.99 0.08
N PHE A 51 -5.18 1.73 -0.35
CA PHE A 51 -3.98 1.09 -0.86
C PHE A 51 -3.34 1.92 -1.99
N SER A 52 -4.08 2.22 -3.07
CA SER A 52 -3.55 2.97 -4.20
C SER A 52 -3.04 4.37 -3.80
N LEU A 53 -3.78 5.09 -2.93
CA LEU A 53 -3.35 6.39 -2.44
C LEU A 53 -2.03 6.28 -1.66
N THR A 54 -1.92 5.29 -0.78
CA THR A 54 -0.74 5.09 0.05
C THR A 54 0.47 4.63 -0.76
N VAL A 55 0.29 3.81 -1.79
CA VAL A 55 1.37 3.45 -2.73
C VAL A 55 1.92 4.68 -3.41
N ILE A 56 1.04 5.58 -3.90
CA ILE A 56 1.48 6.83 -4.54
C ILE A 56 2.27 7.67 -3.55
N VAL A 57 1.71 7.95 -2.38
CA VAL A 57 2.36 8.78 -1.35
C VAL A 57 3.70 8.18 -0.94
N ALA A 58 3.75 6.89 -0.61
CA ALA A 58 4.99 6.22 -0.21
C ALA A 58 6.03 6.20 -1.34
N ALA A 59 5.61 6.05 -2.60
CA ALA A 59 6.51 6.13 -3.75
C ALA A 59 7.09 7.54 -3.98
N LEU A 60 6.38 8.60 -3.58
CA LEU A 60 6.94 9.96 -3.57
C LEU A 60 8.01 10.13 -2.48
N PHE A 61 7.86 9.43 -1.35
CA PHE A 61 8.83 9.46 -0.26
C PHE A 61 10.01 8.52 -0.44
N ALA A 62 9.88 7.47 -1.26
CA ALA A 62 10.91 6.45 -1.44
C ALA A 62 12.30 7.02 -1.83
N PRO A 63 12.42 7.98 -2.78
CA PRO A 63 13.73 8.53 -3.14
C PRO A 63 14.45 9.25 -1.98
N LEU A 64 13.71 9.77 -1.00
CA LEU A 64 14.30 10.40 0.18
C LEU A 64 14.90 9.37 1.15
N LEU A 65 14.48 8.11 1.04
CA LEU A 65 14.93 6.99 1.86
C LEU A 65 15.89 6.06 1.11
N ASP A 66 16.26 6.38 -0.14
CA ASP A 66 17.08 5.51 -0.99
C ASP A 66 18.43 5.17 -0.35
N ASP A 67 19.10 6.13 0.31
CA ASP A 67 20.37 5.89 1.01
C ASP A 67 20.21 4.90 2.18
N VAL A 68 19.06 4.96 2.87
CA VAL A 68 18.71 4.04 3.95
C VAL A 68 18.44 2.65 3.40
N PHE A 69 17.67 2.55 2.31
CA PHE A 69 17.41 1.28 1.62
C PHE A 69 18.72 0.66 1.13
N ASN A 70 19.57 1.43 0.49
CA ASN A 70 20.86 0.96 0.00
C ASN A 70 21.75 0.42 1.13
N SER A 71 21.86 1.16 2.24
CA SER A 71 22.69 0.78 3.38
C SER A 71 22.21 -0.52 4.04
N VAL A 72 20.90 -0.66 4.28
CA VAL A 72 20.32 -1.86 4.89
C VAL A 72 20.41 -3.06 3.96
N GLY A 73 20.13 -2.87 2.66
CA GLY A 73 20.23 -3.93 1.67
C GLY A 73 21.67 -4.44 1.51
N TYR A 74 22.64 -3.53 1.45
CA TYR A 74 24.06 -3.88 1.41
C TYR A 74 24.47 -4.71 2.62
N TRP A 75 24.09 -4.28 3.82
CA TRP A 75 24.42 -4.98 5.06
C TRP A 75 23.90 -6.43 5.09
N ILE A 76 22.77 -6.72 4.44
CA ILE A 76 22.18 -8.06 4.39
C ILE A 76 22.71 -8.91 3.24
N LEU A 77 23.01 -8.29 2.09
CA LEU A 77 23.52 -9.00 0.92
C LEU A 77 24.98 -9.43 1.06
N VAL A 78 25.79 -8.70 1.86
CA VAL A 78 27.22 -9.00 2.05
C VAL A 78 27.49 -9.99 3.20
N LYS A 79 26.46 -10.39 3.97
CA LYS A 79 26.65 -11.40 5.03
C LYS A 79 27.12 -12.73 4.45
N GLU A 80 28.35 -13.12 4.78
CA GLU A 80 29.00 -14.34 4.28
C GLU A 80 28.17 -15.60 4.50
N SER A 81 27.47 -15.71 5.65
CA SER A 81 26.61 -16.84 5.96
C SER A 81 25.40 -16.99 5.02
N LEU A 82 24.98 -15.91 4.36
CA LEU A 82 23.82 -15.90 3.46
C LEU A 82 24.23 -15.95 1.98
N ILE A 83 25.50 -15.75 1.63
CA ILE A 83 26.01 -15.86 0.25
C ILE A 83 25.60 -17.19 -0.40
N PRO A 84 25.77 -18.37 0.23
CA PRO A 84 25.36 -19.64 -0.37
C PRO A 84 23.86 -19.72 -0.67
N VAL A 85 23.03 -19.04 0.12
CA VAL A 85 21.57 -19.00 -0.08
C VAL A 85 21.25 -18.11 -1.29
N TYR A 86 21.85 -16.92 -1.36
CA TYR A 86 21.63 -16.01 -2.49
C TYR A 86 22.14 -16.59 -3.81
N THR A 87 23.30 -17.25 -3.82
CA THR A 87 23.82 -17.92 -5.02
C THR A 87 22.85 -18.97 -5.52
N LYS A 88 22.36 -19.86 -4.64
CA LYS A 88 21.36 -20.87 -5.00
C LYS A 88 20.05 -20.26 -5.52
N LEU A 89 19.62 -19.12 -4.98
CA LEU A 89 18.45 -18.41 -5.51
C LEU A 89 18.69 -17.84 -6.91
N LEU A 90 19.89 -17.29 -7.16
CA LEU A 90 20.24 -16.73 -8.47
C LEU A 90 20.42 -17.80 -9.55
N ASP A 91 20.79 -19.02 -9.18
CA ASP A 91 20.89 -20.15 -10.10
C ASP A 91 19.51 -20.61 -10.63
N ILE A 92 18.42 -20.27 -9.94
CA ILE A 92 17.05 -20.59 -10.39
C ILE A 92 16.67 -19.63 -11.53
N PRO A 93 16.20 -20.15 -12.69
CA PRO A 93 15.77 -19.29 -13.78
C PRO A 93 14.64 -18.36 -13.33
N PHE A 94 14.56 -17.18 -13.94
CA PHE A 94 13.61 -16.10 -13.64
C PHE A 94 13.81 -15.36 -12.31
N VAL A 95 14.47 -15.94 -11.30
CA VAL A 95 14.68 -15.26 -10.00
C VAL A 95 15.53 -14.00 -10.17
N ALA A 96 16.48 -13.97 -11.10
CA ALA A 96 17.25 -12.79 -11.44
C ALA A 96 16.37 -11.57 -11.80
N PHE A 97 15.17 -11.77 -12.38
CA PHE A 97 14.26 -10.66 -12.69
C PHE A 97 13.65 -10.00 -11.45
N THR A 98 13.67 -10.67 -10.30
CA THR A 98 13.23 -10.06 -9.03
C THR A 98 14.18 -8.94 -8.59
N LYS A 99 15.42 -8.92 -9.11
CA LYS A 99 16.48 -7.99 -8.74
C LYS A 99 16.70 -7.91 -7.23
N PHE A 100 16.47 -9.02 -6.51
CA PHE A 100 16.70 -9.07 -5.06
C PHE A 100 18.19 -8.83 -4.70
N ASN A 101 19.10 -9.07 -5.65
CA ASN A 101 20.53 -8.75 -5.52
C ASN A 101 20.83 -7.24 -5.62
N ASN A 102 19.86 -6.39 -5.94
CA ASN A 102 19.98 -4.95 -5.84
C ASN A 102 19.75 -4.51 -4.38
N THR A 103 20.70 -3.76 -3.83
CA THR A 103 20.68 -3.29 -2.45
C THR A 103 19.44 -2.45 -2.13
N VAL A 104 19.01 -1.57 -3.03
CA VAL A 104 17.80 -0.75 -2.82
C VAL A 104 16.54 -1.63 -2.81
N VAL A 105 16.45 -2.63 -3.69
CA VAL A 105 15.31 -3.57 -3.72
C VAL A 105 15.27 -4.42 -2.46
N MET A 106 16.40 -4.98 -2.03
CA MET A 106 16.47 -5.80 -0.82
C MET A 106 16.20 -4.97 0.45
N GLY A 107 16.79 -3.78 0.54
CA GLY A 107 16.61 -2.89 1.67
C GLY A 107 15.18 -2.36 1.79
N SER A 108 14.58 -1.93 0.67
CA SER A 108 13.17 -1.50 0.65
C SER A 108 12.21 -2.63 1.00
N LEU A 109 12.49 -3.88 0.62
CA LEU A 109 11.70 -5.03 1.03
C LEU A 109 11.75 -5.24 2.55
N ILE A 110 12.95 -5.21 3.13
CA ILE A 110 13.17 -5.47 4.56
C ILE A 110 12.61 -4.33 5.41
N ILE A 111 12.88 -3.09 5.03
CA ILE A 111 12.34 -1.91 5.70
C ILE A 111 10.82 -1.86 5.51
N GLY A 112 10.30 -2.15 4.32
CA GLY A 112 8.86 -2.23 4.07
C GLY A 112 8.15 -3.26 4.94
N LEU A 113 8.75 -4.46 5.11
CA LEU A 113 8.26 -5.50 6.01
C LEU A 113 8.34 -5.08 7.49
N ALA A 114 9.46 -4.49 7.92
CA ALA A 114 9.61 -3.97 9.27
C ALA A 114 8.64 -2.82 9.57
N CYS A 115 8.39 -1.95 8.59
CA CYS A 115 7.45 -0.84 8.66
C CYS A 115 5.98 -1.30 8.58
N TYR A 116 5.69 -2.56 8.25
CA TYR A 116 4.32 -3.04 8.13
C TYR A 116 3.54 -2.89 9.44
N ILE A 117 4.12 -3.36 10.56
CA ILE A 117 3.51 -3.28 11.89
C ILE A 117 3.27 -1.83 12.33
N PRO A 118 4.27 -0.93 12.33
CA PRO A 118 4.04 0.46 12.72
C PRO A 118 3.07 1.15 11.76
N ALA A 119 3.16 0.92 10.44
CA ALA A 119 2.22 1.49 9.48
C ALA A 119 0.78 1.01 9.74
N TYR A 120 0.57 -0.25 10.09
CA TYR A 120 -0.75 -0.76 10.48
C TYR A 120 -1.31 -0.03 11.71
N VAL A 121 -0.48 0.14 12.75
CA VAL A 121 -0.87 0.86 13.97
C VAL A 121 -1.20 2.32 13.66
N PHE A 122 -0.36 3.02 12.89
CA PHE A 122 -0.62 4.39 12.44
C PHE A 122 -1.91 4.49 11.62
N GLY A 123 -2.15 3.53 10.73
CA GLY A 123 -3.40 3.43 9.97
C GLY A 123 -4.62 3.31 10.89
N ARG A 124 -4.56 2.42 11.90
CA ARG A 124 -5.64 2.25 12.89
C ARG A 124 -5.90 3.52 13.69
N LEU A 125 -4.84 4.18 14.15
CA LEU A 125 -4.93 5.44 14.91
C LEU A 125 -5.49 6.56 14.04
N GLY A 126 -5.02 6.69 12.80
CA GLY A 126 -5.49 7.69 11.85
C GLY A 126 -6.99 7.54 11.56
N ILE A 127 -7.48 6.32 11.37
CA ILE A 127 -8.91 6.06 11.16
C ILE A 127 -9.72 6.40 12.42
N TRP A 128 -9.23 6.03 13.60
CA TRP A 128 -9.89 6.36 14.86
C TRP A 128 -10.00 7.89 15.04
N LEU A 129 -8.90 8.62 14.80
CA LEU A 129 -8.86 10.07 14.88
C LEU A 129 -9.80 10.73 13.86
N TRP A 130 -9.79 10.22 12.62
CA TRP A 130 -10.69 10.66 11.56
C TRP A 130 -12.16 10.48 11.96
N ARG A 131 -12.51 9.29 12.50
CA ARG A 131 -13.89 8.99 12.93
C ARG A 131 -14.32 9.84 14.13
N LYS A 132 -13.41 10.13 15.06
CA LYS A 132 -13.71 10.90 16.28
C LYS A 132 -13.86 12.40 16.02
N TYR A 133 -13.02 13.00 15.16
CA TYR A 133 -12.95 14.46 15.03
C TYR A 133 -13.45 14.97 13.67
N PHE A 134 -13.20 14.24 12.58
CA PHE A 134 -13.46 14.72 11.23
C PHE A 134 -14.77 14.21 10.64
N ALA A 135 -15.27 13.06 11.09
CA ALA A 135 -16.51 12.47 10.55
C ALA A 135 -17.71 13.42 10.69
N ASP A 136 -17.84 14.08 11.84
CA ASP A 136 -18.95 15.01 12.08
C ASP A 136 -18.78 16.32 11.29
N ALA A 137 -17.55 16.83 11.15
CA ALA A 137 -17.24 18.01 10.35
C ALA A 137 -17.54 17.78 8.86
N VAL A 138 -17.15 16.63 8.32
CA VAL A 138 -17.42 16.24 6.93
C VAL A 138 -18.91 16.05 6.69
N ARG A 139 -19.64 15.43 7.64
CA ARG A 139 -21.10 15.23 7.55
C ARG A 139 -21.87 16.55 7.53
N ARG A 140 -21.35 17.59 8.17
CA ARG A 140 -21.93 18.96 8.17
C ARG A 140 -21.51 19.82 6.97
N SER A 141 -20.49 19.42 6.21
CA SER A 141 -19.99 20.20 5.07
C SER A 141 -21.01 20.30 3.93
N ARG A 142 -21.14 21.50 3.33
CA ARG A 142 -22.11 21.78 2.24
C ARG A 142 -21.81 20.97 0.97
N ILE A 143 -20.55 20.61 0.73
CA ILE A 143 -20.10 19.86 -0.46
C ILE A 143 -20.72 18.46 -0.51
N VAL A 144 -20.88 17.80 0.65
CA VAL A 144 -21.53 16.48 0.74
C VAL A 144 -23.05 16.58 0.50
N LYS A 145 -23.68 17.71 0.83
CA LYS A 145 -25.09 17.95 0.54
C LYS A 145 -25.31 18.27 -0.95
N LEU A 146 -24.41 19.04 -1.56
CA LEU A 146 -24.48 19.41 -2.98
C LEU A 146 -24.24 18.21 -3.91
N THR A 147 -23.31 17.31 -3.56
CA THR A 147 -23.08 16.09 -4.36
C THR A 147 -24.26 15.13 -4.34
N LYS A 148 -25.07 15.08 -3.27
CA LYS A 148 -26.33 14.29 -3.23
C LYS A 148 -27.45 14.86 -4.11
N GLN A 149 -27.39 16.14 -4.47
CA GLN A 149 -28.42 16.82 -5.24
C GLN A 149 -28.18 16.81 -6.75
N ILE A 150 -27.06 16.25 -7.22
CA ILE A 150 -26.79 16.15 -8.66
C ILE A 150 -27.71 15.08 -9.27
N PRO A 151 -28.62 15.43 -10.20
CA PRO A 151 -29.64 14.52 -10.74
C PRO A 151 -29.07 13.32 -11.52
N LEU A 152 -27.82 13.42 -12.00
CA LEU A 152 -27.10 12.30 -12.60
C LEU A 152 -26.86 11.13 -11.61
N ILE A 153 -26.60 11.45 -10.33
CA ILE A 153 -26.33 10.44 -9.30
C ILE A 153 -27.62 9.72 -8.90
N GLN A 154 -28.76 10.41 -8.95
CA GLN A 154 -30.08 9.81 -8.69
C GLN A 154 -30.51 8.87 -9.82
N LYS A 155 -30.26 9.21 -11.09
CA LYS A 155 -30.52 8.33 -12.24
C LYS A 155 -29.65 7.06 -12.24
N LEU A 156 -28.38 7.17 -11.83
CA LEU A 156 -27.50 6.01 -11.70
C LEU A 156 -27.85 5.14 -10.49
N SER A 157 -28.30 5.76 -9.39
CA SER A 157 -28.80 5.08 -8.19
C SER A 157 -30.04 4.24 -8.50
N SER A 158 -31.01 4.78 -9.23
CA SER A 158 -32.25 4.06 -9.57
C SER A 158 -32.06 2.96 -10.61
N LEU A 159 -31.02 3.05 -11.46
CA LEU A 159 -30.63 1.98 -12.38
C LEU A 159 -29.89 0.85 -11.66
N ALA A 160 -29.04 1.16 -10.68
CA ALA A 160 -28.29 0.16 -9.91
C ALA A 160 -29.14 -0.59 -8.87
N SER A 161 -30.31 -0.07 -8.48
CA SER A 161 -31.27 -0.76 -7.62
C SER A 161 -32.25 -1.66 -8.38
N LYS A 162 -32.21 -1.63 -9.72
CA LYS A 162 -33.12 -2.35 -10.62
C LYS A 162 -32.44 -3.51 -11.35
N ILE A 163 -31.17 -3.76 -11.04
CA ILE A 163 -30.32 -4.89 -11.45
C ILE A 163 -29.90 -5.59 -10.16
#